data_AF-A0A2E9NLE7-F1
#
_entry.id   AF-A0A2E9NLE7-F1
#
_cell.length_a   1.000
_cell.length_b   1.000
_cell.length_c   1.000
_cell.angle_alpha   90.00
_cell.angle_beta   90.00
_cell.angle_gamma   90.00
#
_symmetry.space_group_name_H-M   'P 1'
#
loop_
_entity.id
_entity.type
_entity.pdbx_description
1 polymer ?
#
loop_
_entity_poly.entity_id
_entity_poly.type
_entity_poly.pdbx_seq_one_letter_code
_entity_poly.pdbx_strand_id
1 'polypeptide(L)'
;MPCSPRRAAATRSVKADSTSGSGSTSSGPPPPRTRFVRKIRRRGRSGTPMVASPCARVVDLLADYLEERLPANVRAELDRHLDRCPACLKQVQTYRSTVSLLRSLGDDDLPSELRSSLRAFLDRGSAN
;
A
#
# COMPACT_ATOMS: atom_id res chain seq x y z
N MET A 1 -25.32 40.76 23.82
CA MET A 1 -25.10 41.82 22.81
C MET A 1 -24.54 43.02 23.55
N PRO A 2 -23.40 43.63 23.15
CA PRO A 2 -23.17 44.16 21.79
C PRO A 2 -21.76 43.84 21.22
N CYS A 3 -21.67 43.53 19.93
CA CYS A 3 -21.29 44.43 18.82
C CYS A 3 -19.79 44.42 18.49
N SER A 4 -19.49 43.85 17.31
CA SER A 4 -18.29 44.12 16.53
C SER A 4 -18.16 45.60 16.14
N PRO A 5 -16.95 46.02 15.75
CA PRO A 5 -16.73 46.87 14.57
C PRO A 5 -15.85 46.07 13.58
N ARG A 6 -16.15 45.86 12.29
CA ARG A 6 -16.47 46.71 11.14
C ARG A 6 -15.33 47.64 10.68
N ARG A 7 -14.82 47.32 9.46
CA ARG A 7 -14.20 48.15 8.40
C ARG A 7 -12.71 48.52 8.56
N ALA A 8 -11.92 48.74 7.50
CA ALA A 8 -12.16 48.87 6.07
C ALA A 8 -10.92 48.49 5.23
N ALA A 9 -11.13 48.31 3.93
CA ALA A 9 -10.14 48.04 2.90
C ALA A 9 -9.09 49.17 2.74
N ALA A 10 -7.86 48.78 2.42
CA ALA A 10 -6.87 49.64 1.76
C ALA A 10 -6.37 48.93 0.51
N THR A 11 -6.47 49.65 -0.59
CA THR A 11 -6.04 49.30 -1.94
C THR A 11 -4.55 49.63 -2.13
N ARG A 12 -3.93 48.96 -3.11
CA ARG A 12 -3.26 49.60 -4.27
C ARG A 12 -1.87 49.03 -4.63
N SER A 13 -1.86 48.39 -5.81
CA SER A 13 -0.93 48.52 -6.95
C SER A 13 0.59 48.36 -6.80
N VAL A 14 1.04 47.23 -7.37
CA VAL A 14 2.06 47.04 -8.42
C VAL A 14 3.37 47.84 -8.41
N LYS A 15 4.48 47.11 -8.37
CA LYS A 15 5.59 47.30 -9.32
C LYS A 15 6.07 45.95 -9.84
N ALA A 16 6.22 45.89 -11.16
CA ALA A 16 6.85 44.82 -11.91
C ALA A 16 8.37 44.90 -11.75
N ASP A 17 9.02 43.75 -11.63
CA ASP A 17 10.41 43.61 -12.08
C ASP A 17 10.51 42.33 -12.90
N SER A 18 10.94 42.53 -14.14
CA SER A 18 11.13 41.51 -15.15
C SER A 18 12.57 41.02 -15.07
N THR A 19 12.78 39.80 -14.58
CA THR A 19 14.02 39.08 -14.85
C THR A 19 13.72 37.68 -15.36
N SER A 20 14.02 37.52 -16.65
CA SER A 20 13.84 36.34 -17.46
C SER A 20 14.66 35.16 -16.91
N GLY A 21 13.97 34.08 -16.57
CA GLY A 21 14.55 32.77 -16.30
C GLY A 21 13.75 31.72 -17.04
N SER A 22 14.17 31.39 -18.27
CA SER A 22 13.61 30.32 -19.10
C SER A 22 13.81 28.97 -18.42
N GLY A 23 12.72 28.25 -18.16
CA GLY A 23 12.73 26.93 -17.55
C GLY A 23 11.34 26.29 -17.59
N SER A 24 10.83 26.07 -18.79
CA SER A 24 9.59 25.33 -19.04
C SER A 24 9.78 23.85 -18.66
N THR A 25 8.96 23.29 -17.78
CA THR A 25 8.37 21.94 -17.92
C THR A 25 7.36 21.67 -16.79
N SER A 26 6.09 21.65 -17.21
CA SER A 26 4.95 20.90 -16.69
C SER A 26 5.07 20.16 -15.35
N SER A 27 4.28 20.61 -14.37
CA SER A 27 3.89 19.86 -13.18
C SER A 27 2.99 18.68 -13.55
N GLY A 28 3.58 17.56 -13.98
CA GLY A 28 2.90 16.27 -14.04
C GLY A 28 3.06 15.49 -12.73
N PRO A 29 2.08 14.67 -12.31
CA PRO A 29 2.23 13.82 -11.13
C PRO A 29 3.38 12.81 -11.32
N PRO A 30 4.10 12.41 -10.25
CA PRO A 30 5.21 11.47 -10.36
C PRO A 30 4.72 10.11 -10.89
N PRO A 31 5.48 9.44 -11.78
CA PRO A 31 5.10 8.12 -12.27
C PRO A 31 5.12 7.07 -11.15
N PRO A 32 4.27 6.02 -11.22
CA PRO A 32 4.33 4.92 -10.29
C PRO A 32 5.66 4.18 -10.46
N ARG A 33 6.28 3.79 -9.33
CA ARG A 33 7.55 3.03 -9.29
C ARG A 33 7.31 1.60 -9.78
N THR A 34 7.07 1.42 -11.08
CA THR A 34 7.06 0.09 -11.70
C THR A 34 8.51 -0.33 -11.91
N ARG A 35 9.00 -1.20 -11.02
CA ARG A 35 10.26 -1.90 -11.24
C ARG A 35 10.11 -2.76 -12.50
N PHE A 36 10.76 -2.36 -13.57
CA PHE A 36 11.06 -3.18 -14.74
C PHE A 36 11.67 -4.51 -14.27
N VAL A 37 10.90 -5.61 -14.34
CA VAL A 37 11.39 -6.95 -13.98
C VAL A 37 12.22 -7.48 -15.14
N ARG A 38 13.54 -7.21 -15.11
CA ARG A 38 14.51 -7.91 -15.95
C ARG A 38 14.64 -9.34 -15.40
N LYS A 39 14.23 -10.33 -16.19
CA LYS A 39 14.26 -11.77 -15.89
C LYS A 39 15.71 -12.22 -15.65
N ILE A 40 16.10 -12.42 -14.38
CA ILE A 40 17.41 -12.99 -14.01
C ILE A 40 17.22 -14.48 -13.70
N ARG A 41 18.00 -15.32 -14.39
CA ARG A 41 17.97 -16.79 -14.30
C ARG A 41 18.37 -17.26 -12.89
N ARG A 42 17.58 -18.16 -12.30
CA ARG A 42 17.85 -18.77 -10.99
C ARG A 42 18.99 -19.80 -11.11
N ARG A 43 20.11 -19.56 -10.43
CA ARG A 43 21.04 -20.61 -9.99
C ARG A 43 20.93 -20.73 -8.47
N GLY A 44 20.79 -21.97 -8.01
CA GLY A 44 20.49 -22.31 -6.63
C GLY A 44 21.48 -21.72 -5.64
N ARG A 45 20.96 -21.31 -4.48
CA ARG A 45 21.76 -20.90 -3.33
C ARG A 45 21.23 -21.61 -2.10
N SER A 46 22.06 -22.51 -1.60
CA SER A 46 22.06 -23.02 -0.23
C SER A 46 22.11 -21.81 0.71
N GLY A 47 20.97 -21.50 1.33
CA GLY A 47 20.83 -20.38 2.26
C GLY A 47 21.25 -20.82 3.66
N THR A 48 22.41 -20.37 4.11
CA THR A 48 22.64 -20.15 5.54
C THR A 48 21.55 -19.20 6.06
N PRO A 49 21.01 -19.37 7.29
CA PRO A 49 20.04 -18.43 7.84
C PRO A 49 20.78 -17.12 8.13
N MET A 50 20.77 -16.20 7.16
CA MET A 50 21.09 -14.81 7.46
C MET A 50 20.07 -14.37 8.49
N VAL A 51 20.53 -13.89 9.64
CA VAL A 51 19.68 -13.27 10.64
C VAL A 51 19.04 -12.06 9.96
N ALA A 52 17.85 -12.28 9.39
CA ALA A 52 17.07 -11.25 8.75
C ALA A 52 16.84 -10.17 9.80
N SER A 53 17.03 -8.91 9.41
CA SER A 53 16.71 -7.81 10.31
C SER A 53 15.27 -7.98 10.80
N PRO A 54 14.93 -7.59 12.05
CA PRO A 54 13.59 -7.77 12.59
C PRO A 54 12.50 -7.20 11.66
N CYS A 55 12.82 -6.12 10.94
CA CYS A 55 11.95 -5.52 9.92
C CYS A 55 11.75 -6.41 8.68
N ALA A 56 12.79 -7.09 8.17
CA ALA A 56 12.65 -8.00 7.04
C ALA A 56 11.77 -9.20 7.42
N ARG A 57 11.92 -9.70 8.66
CA ARG A 57 11.10 -10.79 9.20
C ARG A 57 9.61 -10.42 9.29
N VAL A 58 9.26 -9.14 9.50
CA VAL A 58 7.86 -8.67 9.48
C VAL A 58 7.23 -8.90 8.11
N VAL A 59 7.96 -8.66 7.02
CA VAL A 59 7.43 -8.85 5.65
C VAL A 59 7.17 -10.32 5.37
N ASP A 60 8.05 -11.20 5.82
CA ASP A 60 7.92 -12.65 5.62
C ASP A 60 6.74 -13.24 6.42
N LEU A 61 6.46 -12.71 7.61
CA LEU A 61 5.41 -13.20 8.51
C LEU A 61 4.09 -12.43 8.39
N LEU A 62 3.99 -11.48 7.46
CA LEU A 62 2.89 -10.52 7.40
C LEU A 62 1.53 -11.18 7.13
N ALA A 63 1.49 -12.13 6.19
CA ALA A 63 0.25 -12.81 5.81
C ALA A 63 -0.31 -13.61 7.01
N ASP A 64 0.53 -14.46 7.61
CA ASP A 64 0.13 -15.29 8.75
C ASP A 64 -0.19 -14.45 9.99
N TYR A 65 0.39 -13.26 10.14
CA TYR A 65 0.11 -12.35 11.26
C TYR A 65 -1.29 -11.75 11.15
N LEU A 66 -1.71 -11.41 9.93
CA LEU A 66 -3.03 -10.83 9.67
C LEU A 66 -4.15 -11.85 9.68
N GLU A 67 -3.84 -13.10 9.40
CA GLU A 67 -4.77 -14.23 9.49
C GLU A 67 -4.75 -14.90 10.87
N GLU A 68 -3.99 -14.35 11.82
CA GLU A 68 -3.85 -14.86 13.18
C GLU A 68 -3.37 -16.33 13.26
N ARG A 69 -2.65 -16.78 12.23
CA ARG A 69 -2.09 -18.13 12.13
C ARG A 69 -0.68 -18.23 12.73
N LEU A 70 -0.16 -17.14 13.29
CA LEU A 70 1.15 -17.11 13.94
C LEU A 70 1.13 -17.84 15.30
N PRO A 71 2.17 -18.64 15.61
CA PRO A 71 2.42 -19.11 16.97
C PRO A 71 2.52 -17.95 17.96
N ALA A 72 1.97 -18.11 19.17
CA ALA A 72 1.85 -17.04 20.16
C ALA A 72 3.19 -16.38 20.52
N ASN A 73 4.26 -17.16 20.61
CA ASN A 73 5.62 -16.68 20.88
C ASN A 73 6.15 -15.76 19.76
N VAL A 74 5.90 -16.11 18.51
CA VAL A 74 6.34 -15.32 17.34
C VAL A 74 5.50 -14.05 17.23
N ARG A 75 4.19 -14.14 17.52
CA ARG A 75 3.28 -12.98 17.52
C ARG A 75 3.74 -11.93 18.53
N ALA A 76 4.02 -12.33 19.77
CA ALA A 76 4.48 -11.42 20.81
C ALA A 76 5.83 -10.74 20.46
N GLU A 77 6.75 -11.47 19.80
CA GLU A 77 8.01 -10.89 19.33
C GLU A 77 7.77 -9.82 18.25
N LEU A 78 6.85 -10.11 17.32
CA LEU A 78 6.46 -9.20 16.25
C LEU A 78 5.79 -7.94 16.80
N ASP A 79 4.84 -8.10 17.72
CA ASP A 79 4.12 -6.98 18.35
C ASP A 79 5.08 -6.03 19.06
N ARG A 80 6.02 -6.58 19.84
CA ARG A 80 7.09 -5.78 20.48
C ARG A 80 7.94 -5.00 19.47
N HIS A 81 8.14 -5.55 18.27
CA HIS A 81 8.85 -4.85 17.20
C HIS A 81 7.99 -3.73 16.60
N LEU A 82 6.71 -3.98 16.35
CA LEU A 82 5.78 -2.99 15.80
C LEU A 82 5.63 -1.77 16.74
N ASP A 83 5.66 -2.00 18.06
CA ASP A 83 5.64 -0.92 19.06
C ASP A 83 6.86 0.00 18.98
N ARG A 84 8.02 -0.54 18.59
CA ARG A 84 9.29 0.20 18.53
C ARG A 84 9.63 0.72 17.13
N CYS A 85 8.97 0.20 16.09
CA CYS A 85 9.27 0.53 14.71
C CYS A 85 8.02 1.05 13.96
N PRO A 86 7.82 2.40 13.91
CA PRO A 86 6.66 2.98 13.24
C PRO A 86 6.65 2.73 11.72
N ALA A 87 7.81 2.46 11.10
CA ALA A 87 7.88 2.11 9.69
C ALA A 87 7.25 0.73 9.41
N CYS A 88 7.52 -0.27 10.24
CA CYS A 88 6.91 -1.60 10.12
C CYS A 88 5.42 -1.56 10.44
N LEU A 89 5.01 -0.76 11.42
CA LEU A 89 3.59 -0.55 11.71
C LEU A 89 2.82 0.03 10.50
N LYS A 90 3.40 1.02 9.80
CA LYS A 90 2.84 1.54 8.54
C LYS A 90 2.74 0.46 7.47
N GLN A 91 3.75 -0.40 7.34
CA GLN A 91 3.75 -1.49 6.37
C GLN A 91 2.59 -2.47 6.64
N VAL A 92 2.36 -2.83 7.90
CA VAL A 92 1.25 -3.69 8.31
C VAL A 92 -0.09 -3.03 7.99
N GLN A 93 -0.25 -1.74 8.28
CA GLN A 93 -1.46 -0.99 7.96
C GLN A 93 -1.75 -0.95 6.46
N THR A 94 -0.74 -0.67 5.63
CA THR A 94 -0.90 -0.67 4.16
C THR A 94 -1.40 -2.02 3.67
N TYR A 95 -0.80 -3.11 4.15
CA TYR A 95 -1.20 -4.45 3.73
C TYR A 95 -2.62 -4.79 4.21
N ARG A 96 -3.01 -4.40 5.44
CA ARG A 96 -4.41 -4.52 5.91
C ARG A 96 -5.38 -3.82 4.99
N SER A 97 -5.07 -2.60 4.56
CA SER A 97 -5.91 -1.87 3.60
C SER A 97 -6.00 -2.58 2.25
N THR A 98 -4.89 -3.10 1.73
CA THR A 98 -4.89 -3.89 0.49
C THR A 98 -5.78 -5.12 0.60
N VAL A 99 -5.65 -5.90 1.69
CA VAL A 99 -6.47 -7.08 1.93
C VAL A 99 -7.95 -6.69 2.07
N SER A 100 -8.26 -5.62 2.79
CA SER A 100 -9.64 -5.13 2.92
C SER A 100 -10.24 -4.74 1.58
N LEU A 101 -9.47 -4.04 0.74
CA LEU A 101 -9.91 -3.62 -0.60
C LEU A 101 -10.12 -4.81 -1.53
N LEU A 102 -9.24 -5.81 -1.47
CA LEU A 102 -9.41 -7.04 -2.25
C LEU A 102 -10.61 -7.86 -1.77
N ARG A 103 -10.89 -7.88 -0.46
CA ARG A 103 -12.08 -8.55 0.10
C ARG A 103 -13.38 -7.82 -0.21
N SER A 104 -13.34 -6.51 -0.49
CA SER A 104 -14.52 -5.76 -0.92
C SER A 104 -14.88 -5.97 -2.39
N LEU A 105 -13.99 -6.59 -3.19
CA LEU A 105 -14.33 -7.00 -4.54
C LEU A 105 -15.37 -8.11 -4.46
N GLY A 106 -16.56 -7.83 -4.96
CA GLY A 106 -17.70 -8.73 -4.91
C GLY A 106 -17.77 -9.65 -6.12
N ASP A 107 -18.70 -10.60 -6.09
CA ASP A 107 -18.99 -11.44 -7.26
C ASP A 107 -19.32 -10.60 -8.50
N ASP A 108 -19.94 -9.44 -8.32
CA ASP A 108 -20.34 -8.51 -9.38
C ASP A 108 -19.15 -7.88 -10.14
N ASP A 109 -17.97 -7.80 -9.52
CA ASP A 109 -16.73 -7.36 -10.18
C ASP A 109 -16.15 -8.43 -11.11
N LEU A 110 -16.66 -9.67 -11.04
CA LEU A 110 -16.21 -10.79 -11.86
C LEU A 110 -16.91 -10.78 -13.23
N PRO A 111 -16.16 -10.92 -14.36
CA PRO A 111 -16.77 -11.05 -15.68
C PRO A 111 -17.75 -12.24 -15.76
N SER A 112 -18.90 -12.03 -16.40
CA SER A 112 -19.99 -13.02 -16.48
C SER A 112 -19.55 -14.38 -17.02
N GLU A 113 -18.71 -14.38 -18.06
CA GLU A 113 -18.17 -15.61 -18.67
C GLU A 113 -17.33 -16.43 -17.68
N LEU A 114 -16.50 -15.74 -16.89
CA LEU A 114 -15.67 -16.40 -15.88
C LEU A 114 -16.55 -16.98 -14.76
N ARG A 115 -17.56 -16.23 -14.32
CA ARG A 115 -18.50 -16.68 -13.29
C ARG A 115 -19.25 -17.94 -13.72
N SER A 116 -19.77 -17.97 -14.95
CA SER A 116 -20.46 -19.14 -15.51
C SER A 116 -19.54 -20.37 -15.63
N SER A 117 -18.31 -20.17 -16.09
CA SER A 117 -17.33 -21.24 -16.23
C SER A 117 -16.92 -21.85 -14.88
N LEU A 118 -16.67 -21.01 -13.87
CA LEU A 118 -16.36 -21.45 -12.51
C LEU A 118 -17.54 -22.20 -11.86
N ARG A 119 -18.77 -21.70 -12.02
CA ARG A 119 -19.99 -22.36 -11.53
C ARG A 119 -20.10 -23.77 -12.12
N ALA A 120 -20.01 -23.88 -13.44
CA ALA A 120 -20.09 -25.16 -14.12
C ALA A 120 -18.97 -26.13 -13.68
N PHE A 121 -17.77 -25.64 -13.37
CA PHE A 121 -16.67 -26.45 -12.86
C PHE A 121 -16.95 -27.00 -11.45
N LEU A 122 -17.42 -26.15 -10.53
CA LEU A 122 -17.74 -26.56 -9.16
C LEU A 122 -18.92 -27.55 -9.12
N ASP A 123 -19.95 -27.32 -9.94
CA ASP A 123 -21.11 -28.20 -10.01
C ASP A 123 -20.70 -29.62 -10.45
N ARG A 124 -19.82 -29.74 -11.45
CA ARG A 124 -19.28 -31.04 -11.91
C ARG A 124 -18.44 -31.75 -10.84
N GLY A 125 -17.68 -31.00 -10.06
CA GLY A 125 -16.82 -31.56 -9.01
C GLY A 125 -17.59 -32.02 -7.76
N SER A 126 -18.76 -31.42 -7.49
CA SER A 126 -19.62 -31.78 -6.35
C SER A 126 -20.50 -33.02 -6.57
N ALA A 127 -20.63 -33.46 -7.83
CA ALA A 127 -21.40 -34.65 -8.23
C ALA A 127 -20.55 -35.95 -8.25
N ASN A 128 -19.33 -35.90 -7.72
CA ASN A 128 -18.38 -37.01 -7.63
C ASN A 128 -17.92 -37.20 -6.18
#